data_AF-A0A5A7XC86-F1
#
_entry.id   AF-A0A5A7XC86-F1
#
_cell.length_a   1.000
_cell.length_b   1.000
_cell.length_c   1.000
_cell.angle_alpha   90.00
_cell.angle_beta   90.00
_cell.angle_gamma   90.00
#
_symmetry.space_group_name_H-M   'P 1'
#
loop_
_entity.id
_entity.type
_entity.pdbx_description
1 polymer ?
#
loop_
_entity_poly.entity_id
_entity_poly.type
_entity_poly.pdbx_seq_one_letter_code
_entity_poly.pdbx_strand_id
1 'polypeptide(L)'
;MDCLFRATVVSALAGVGATLIAVPAQAAPPYLSMSSQIRMVPADATRTSGGYFDEQVIYIDGLVSMSEAAANDSMSHGYTIALGYWGDDTNDDDLLYGPVNPTTVFAAPDGLHFERAATLSHSALDEDSGALENIGDGGLDEIYVGARLLDRNGSTVSKVESNRITGDF
;
A
#
# COMPACT_ATOMS: atom_id res chain seq x y z
N MET A 1 27.71 -48.66 61.66
CA MET A 1 26.63 -47.67 61.84
C MET A 1 26.30 -47.14 60.45
N ASP A 2 25.70 -47.94 59.54
CA ASP A 2 24.30 -48.43 59.52
C ASP A 2 23.32 -47.25 59.63
N CYS A 3 22.40 -46.93 58.71
CA CYS A 3 21.46 -47.72 57.89
C CYS A 3 20.98 -46.81 56.71
N LEU A 4 20.89 -47.21 55.43
CA LEU A 4 19.90 -48.06 54.72
C LEU A 4 18.56 -47.36 54.29
N PHE A 5 18.43 -47.11 52.97
CA PHE A 5 17.30 -47.33 52.01
C PHE A 5 15.92 -46.57 51.98
N ARG A 6 15.51 -46.32 50.70
CA ARG A 6 14.17 -46.06 50.05
C ARG A 6 13.56 -44.65 50.17
N ALA A 7 12.91 -44.05 49.16
CA ALA A 7 12.15 -44.61 48.04
C ALA A 7 12.14 -43.72 46.76
N THR A 8 11.89 -44.40 45.64
CA THR A 8 11.63 -43.95 44.27
C THR A 8 10.36 -43.10 44.13
N VAL A 9 10.38 -42.06 43.29
CA VAL A 9 9.27 -41.77 42.36
C VAL A 9 9.86 -41.37 41.01
N VAL A 10 9.61 -42.23 40.02
CA VAL A 10 9.79 -41.97 38.60
C VAL A 10 8.56 -41.18 38.15
N SER A 11 8.77 -40.01 37.56
CA SER A 11 7.78 -39.40 36.67
C SER A 11 8.41 -39.24 35.31
N ALA A 12 8.32 -40.31 34.52
CA ALA A 12 8.48 -40.24 33.08
C ALA A 12 7.26 -39.51 32.53
N LEU A 13 7.45 -38.29 32.02
CA LEU A 13 6.51 -37.71 31.07
C LEU A 13 7.12 -37.88 29.68
N ALA A 14 6.86 -39.04 29.09
CA ALA A 14 6.89 -39.20 27.65
C ALA A 14 5.70 -38.44 27.08
N GLY A 15 5.96 -37.43 26.25
CA GLY A 15 4.93 -36.59 25.67
C GLY A 15 5.42 -35.95 24.38
N VAL A 16 5.40 -36.76 23.32
CA VAL A 16 5.23 -36.39 21.90
C VAL A 16 6.11 -35.25 21.39
N GLY A 17 7.10 -35.63 20.58
CA GLY A 17 7.91 -34.72 19.79
C GLY A 17 7.05 -33.77 18.96
N ALA A 18 7.08 -32.49 19.34
CA ALA A 18 6.90 -31.41 18.39
C ALA A 18 8.27 -31.13 17.79
N THR A 19 8.55 -31.70 16.61
CA THR A 19 9.53 -31.06 15.73
C THR A 19 8.93 -29.70 15.40
N LEU A 20 9.32 -28.68 16.17
CA LEU A 20 9.16 -27.30 15.76
C LEU A 20 10.01 -27.18 14.49
N ILE A 21 9.38 -27.31 13.32
CA ILE A 21 9.95 -26.83 12.08
C ILE A 21 10.02 -25.32 12.32
N ALA A 22 11.20 -24.85 12.70
CA ALA A 22 11.52 -23.45 12.63
C ALA A 22 11.37 -23.08 11.16
N VAL A 23 10.22 -22.50 10.81
CA VAL A 23 10.09 -21.77 9.56
C VAL A 23 11.22 -20.75 9.61
N PRO A 24 12.12 -20.70 8.61
CA PRO A 24 13.09 -19.63 8.60
C PRO A 24 12.29 -18.33 8.66
N ALA A 25 12.50 -17.56 9.72
CA ALA A 25 12.11 -16.16 9.73
C ALA A 25 12.86 -15.55 8.56
N GLN A 26 12.19 -15.42 7.42
CA GLN A 26 12.74 -14.69 6.30
C GLN A 26 12.85 -13.27 6.80
N ALA A 27 14.09 -12.88 7.12
CA ALA A 27 14.40 -11.50 7.47
C ALA A 27 13.79 -10.65 6.36
N ALA A 28 12.91 -9.71 6.75
CA ALA A 28 12.37 -8.72 5.83
C ALA A 28 13.57 -8.15 5.05
N PRO A 29 13.56 -8.15 3.71
CA PRO A 29 14.69 -7.70 2.92
C PRO A 29 15.14 -6.32 3.44
N PRO A 30 16.44 -6.14 3.71
CA PRO A 30 16.94 -4.88 4.21
C PRO A 30 16.66 -3.80 3.14
N TYR A 31 15.75 -2.87 3.47
CA TYR A 31 15.49 -1.61 2.77
C TYR A 31 14.94 -1.73 1.33
N LEU A 32 13.75 -2.32 1.16
CA LEU A 32 12.93 -2.04 -0.02
C LEU A 32 12.43 -0.59 0.05
N SER A 33 13.18 0.33 -0.57
CA SER A 33 12.72 1.71 -0.76
C SER A 33 11.65 1.73 -1.84
N MET A 34 10.51 2.34 -1.53
CA MET A 34 9.42 2.52 -2.49
C MET A 34 9.15 4.01 -2.62
N SER A 35 8.92 4.48 -3.84
CA SER A 35 8.51 5.85 -4.14
C SER A 35 7.34 5.83 -5.12
N SER A 36 6.46 6.82 -5.00
CA SER A 36 5.40 7.09 -5.96
C SER A 36 5.22 8.60 -6.13
N GLN A 37 4.73 8.98 -7.30
CA GLN A 37 4.35 10.35 -7.62
C GLN A 37 3.05 10.33 -8.41
N ILE A 38 2.24 11.36 -8.23
CA ILE A 38 1.01 11.54 -8.99
C ILE A 38 1.01 12.86 -9.74
N ARG A 39 0.31 12.85 -10.87
CA ARG A 39 -0.08 14.02 -11.64
C ARG A 39 -1.55 13.92 -11.98
N MET A 40 -2.28 15.01 -11.77
CA MET A 40 -3.69 15.12 -12.11
C MET A 40 -3.90 16.10 -13.27
N VAL A 41 -4.79 15.77 -14.19
CA VAL A 41 -5.24 16.65 -15.27
C VAL A 41 -6.71 16.41 -15.58
N PRO A 42 -7.42 17.40 -16.12
CA PRO A 42 -8.78 17.20 -16.62
C PRO A 42 -8.84 16.09 -17.68
N ALA A 43 -9.87 15.24 -17.62
CA ALA A 43 -10.09 14.21 -18.63
C ALA A 43 -10.49 14.82 -19.98
N ASP A 44 -11.33 15.85 -19.93
CA ASP A 44 -11.72 16.65 -21.09
C ASP A 44 -12.06 18.09 -20.69
N ALA A 45 -12.76 18.82 -21.57
CA ALA A 45 -13.18 20.20 -21.34
C ALA A 45 -14.58 20.33 -20.73
N THR A 46 -15.24 19.22 -20.40
CA THR A 46 -16.60 19.18 -19.83
C THR A 46 -16.57 19.70 -18.40
N ARG A 47 -17.60 20.45 -18.04
CA ARG A 47 -17.68 21.16 -16.77
C ARG A 47 -19.01 20.91 -16.07
N THR A 48 -18.95 20.89 -14.74
CA THR A 48 -20.14 20.84 -13.90
C THR A 48 -20.90 22.16 -14.03
N SER A 49 -22.14 22.22 -13.53
CA SER A 49 -22.86 23.50 -13.44
C SER A 49 -22.14 24.53 -12.55
N GLY A 50 -21.25 24.08 -11.65
CA GLY A 50 -20.42 24.92 -10.79
C GLY A 50 -19.16 25.46 -11.48
N GLY A 51 -18.81 24.95 -12.67
CA GLY A 51 -17.61 25.35 -13.41
C GLY A 51 -16.37 24.48 -13.17
N TYR A 52 -16.48 23.44 -12.35
CA TYR A 52 -15.44 22.43 -12.09
C TYR A 52 -15.31 21.46 -13.27
N PHE A 53 -14.17 20.78 -13.40
CA PHE A 53 -14.05 19.76 -14.43
C PHE A 53 -14.85 18.53 -14.02
N ASP A 54 -15.69 18.00 -14.92
CA ASP A 54 -16.55 16.86 -14.56
C ASP A 54 -15.73 15.64 -14.13
N GLU A 55 -14.56 15.44 -14.75
CA GLU A 55 -13.67 14.32 -14.50
C GLU A 55 -12.20 14.74 -14.59
N GLN A 56 -11.36 14.09 -13.78
CA GLN A 56 -9.91 14.24 -13.80
C GLN A 56 -9.22 12.88 -13.89
N VAL A 57 -8.15 12.84 -14.68
CA VAL A 57 -7.27 11.68 -14.81
C VAL A 57 -6.09 11.85 -13.86
N ILE A 58 -5.97 10.90 -12.95
CA ILE A 58 -4.87 10.78 -12.00
C ILE A 58 -3.91 9.72 -12.54
N TYR A 59 -2.74 10.19 -12.98
CA TYR A 59 -1.60 9.37 -13.35
C TYR A 59 -0.76 9.11 -12.11
N ILE A 60 -0.40 7.85 -11.88
CA ILE A 60 0.59 7.44 -10.90
C ILE A 60 1.75 6.73 -11.60
N ASP A 61 2.95 7.13 -11.22
CA ASP A 61 4.21 6.47 -11.54
C ASP A 61 4.88 6.10 -10.22
N GLY A 62 5.42 4.89 -10.11
CA GLY A 62 6.15 4.49 -8.93
C GLY A 62 7.21 3.43 -9.15
N LEU A 63 8.09 3.34 -8.17
CA LEU A 63 9.29 2.52 -8.19
C LEU A 63 9.43 1.80 -6.85
N VAL A 64 9.65 0.49 -6.91
CA VAL A 64 10.24 -0.25 -5.80
C VAL A 64 11.72 -0.47 -6.13
N SER A 65 12.60 0.24 -5.44
CA SER A 65 14.04 0.17 -5.66
C SER A 65 14.59 -1.20 -5.30
N MET A 66 15.08 -1.91 -6.32
CA MET A 66 15.70 -3.22 -6.21
C MET A 66 16.54 -3.50 -7.46
N SER A 67 17.22 -4.64 -7.54
CA SER A 67 17.86 -5.03 -8.80
C SER A 67 16.82 -5.46 -9.83
N GLU A 68 17.11 -5.29 -11.12
CA GLU A 68 16.26 -5.79 -12.21
C GLU A 68 15.96 -7.31 -12.07
N ALA A 69 16.93 -8.09 -11.59
CA ALA A 69 16.76 -9.51 -11.32
C ALA A 69 15.75 -9.77 -10.21
N ALA A 70 15.79 -9.01 -9.11
CA ALA A 70 14.82 -9.11 -8.02
C ALA A 70 13.42 -8.63 -8.45
N ALA A 71 13.34 -7.63 -9.33
CA ALA A 71 12.07 -7.17 -9.90
C ALA A 71 11.43 -8.27 -10.78
N ASN A 72 12.21 -8.88 -11.67
CA ASN A 72 11.76 -10.03 -12.47
C ASN A 72 11.36 -11.22 -11.61
N ASP A 73 12.13 -11.51 -10.56
CA ASP A 73 11.81 -12.56 -9.59
C ASP A 73 10.48 -12.27 -8.88
N SER A 74 10.27 -11.05 -8.40
CA SER A 74 9.03 -10.62 -7.72
C SER A 74 7.82 -10.79 -8.63
N MET A 75 7.90 -10.33 -9.88
CA MET A 75 6.83 -10.50 -10.87
C MET A 75 6.54 -11.98 -11.17
N SER A 76 7.57 -12.82 -11.22
CA SER A 76 7.44 -14.26 -11.51
C SER A 76 6.89 -15.06 -10.33
N HIS A 77 7.10 -14.57 -9.09
CA HIS A 77 6.71 -15.26 -7.86
C HIS A 77 5.44 -14.71 -7.19
N GLY A 78 4.63 -13.94 -7.93
CA GLY A 78 3.29 -13.55 -7.53
C GLY A 78 3.23 -12.36 -6.58
N TYR A 79 4.28 -11.52 -6.53
CA TYR A 79 4.18 -10.22 -5.89
C TYR A 79 3.29 -9.30 -6.74
N THR A 80 2.49 -8.47 -6.08
CA THR A 80 1.56 -7.55 -6.75
C THR A 80 1.66 -6.15 -6.14
N ILE A 81 1.26 -5.14 -6.90
CA ILE A 81 1.11 -3.78 -6.39
C ILE A 81 -0.39 -3.52 -6.24
N ALA A 82 -0.80 -2.99 -5.08
CA ALA A 82 -2.15 -2.51 -4.84
C ALA A 82 -2.11 -0.99 -4.61
N LEU A 83 -2.99 -0.27 -5.30
CA LEU A 83 -3.13 1.18 -5.29
C LEU A 83 -4.47 1.56 -4.66
N GLY A 84 -4.48 2.53 -3.77
CA GLY A 84 -5.69 3.19 -3.26
C GLY A 84 -5.54 4.70 -3.41
N TYR A 85 -6.59 5.36 -3.87
CA TYR A 85 -6.69 6.81 -4.07
C TYR A 85 -7.49 7.37 -2.89
N TRP A 86 -6.95 8.40 -2.25
CA TRP A 86 -7.43 8.90 -0.97
C TRP A 86 -7.59 10.41 -0.98
N GLY A 87 -8.60 10.89 -0.26
CA GLY A 87 -8.69 12.26 0.26
C GLY A 87 -7.91 12.34 1.57
N ASP A 88 -7.10 13.38 1.76
CA ASP A 88 -6.30 13.62 2.97
C ASP A 88 -7.09 14.56 3.89
N ASP A 89 -7.67 14.04 4.97
CA ASP A 89 -8.45 14.83 5.93
C ASP A 89 -7.67 15.03 7.22
N THR A 90 -7.99 16.10 7.96
CA THR A 90 -7.37 16.36 9.27
C THR A 90 -7.52 15.18 10.26
N ASN A 91 -8.57 14.36 10.14
CA ASN A 91 -8.91 13.34 11.13
C ASN A 91 -9.05 11.90 10.60
N ASP A 92 -9.46 11.69 9.35
CA ASP A 92 -9.66 10.35 8.78
C ASP A 92 -9.67 10.40 7.24
N ASP A 93 -8.63 9.86 6.60
CA ASP A 93 -8.51 9.86 5.15
C ASP A 93 -9.60 8.99 4.47
N ASP A 94 -10.31 9.56 3.51
CA ASP A 94 -11.38 8.86 2.80
C ASP A 94 -10.87 8.10 1.57
N LEU A 95 -11.25 6.82 1.45
CA LEU A 95 -10.90 6.00 0.29
C LEU A 95 -11.83 6.31 -0.89
N LEU A 96 -11.31 7.05 -1.85
CA LEU A 96 -12.04 7.50 -3.05
C LEU A 96 -12.18 6.36 -4.07
N TYR A 97 -11.10 5.62 -4.27
CA TYR A 97 -11.03 4.58 -5.28
C TYR A 97 -9.95 3.54 -4.98
N GLY A 98 -10.30 2.26 -5.13
CA GLY A 98 -9.38 1.14 -4.90
C GLY A 98 -9.88 0.15 -3.84
N PRO A 99 -9.09 -0.88 -3.51
CA PRO A 99 -7.77 -1.17 -4.06
C PRO A 99 -7.82 -1.64 -5.52
N VAL A 100 -6.89 -1.17 -6.35
CA VAL A 100 -6.72 -1.61 -7.76
C VAL A 100 -5.27 -1.91 -8.08
N ASN A 101 -5.03 -2.72 -9.10
CA ASN A 101 -3.68 -3.01 -9.58
C ASN A 101 -3.22 -1.95 -10.60
N PRO A 102 -1.90 -1.71 -10.74
CA PRO A 102 -1.38 -0.92 -11.85
C PRO A 102 -1.76 -1.52 -13.21
N THR A 103 -1.84 -0.68 -14.23
CA THR A 103 -2.04 -1.12 -15.61
C THR A 103 -0.76 -1.68 -16.20
N THR A 104 0.38 -1.07 -15.84
CA THR A 104 1.71 -1.49 -16.28
C THR A 104 2.56 -1.81 -15.06
N VAL A 105 3.26 -2.94 -15.11
CA VAL A 105 4.30 -3.32 -14.15
C VAL A 105 5.46 -3.91 -14.95
N PHE A 106 6.69 -3.43 -14.71
CA PHE A 106 7.87 -3.91 -15.43
C PHE A 106 9.14 -3.81 -14.59
N ALA A 107 10.11 -4.67 -14.89
CA ALA A 107 11.45 -4.57 -14.33
C ALA A 107 12.32 -3.64 -15.20
N ALA A 108 13.13 -2.84 -14.53
CA ALA A 108 14.16 -2.00 -15.14
C ALA A 108 15.45 -2.08 -14.29
N PRO A 109 16.59 -1.54 -14.77
CA PRO A 109 17.87 -1.61 -14.07
C PRO A 109 17.84 -1.12 -12.60
N ASP A 110 16.93 -0.21 -12.28
CA ASP A 110 16.75 0.44 -10.96
C ASP A 110 15.60 -0.14 -10.11
N GLY A 111 14.81 -1.08 -10.64
CA GLY A 111 13.84 -1.82 -9.84
C GLY A 111 12.55 -2.21 -10.56
N LEU A 112 11.50 -2.37 -9.76
CA LEU A 112 10.15 -2.71 -10.23
C LEU A 112 9.35 -1.41 -10.38
N HIS A 113 9.05 -1.05 -11.62
CA HIS A 113 8.22 0.11 -11.95
C HIS A 113 6.76 -0.28 -12.05
N PHE A 114 5.88 0.65 -11.69
CA PHE A 114 4.44 0.48 -11.82
C PHE A 114 3.75 1.79 -12.21
N GLU A 115 2.73 1.69 -13.06
CA GLU A 115 2.03 2.83 -13.62
C GLU A 115 0.52 2.58 -13.72
N ARG A 116 -0.29 3.61 -13.48
CA ARG A 116 -1.73 3.59 -13.73
C ARG A 116 -2.25 4.99 -14.05
N ALA A 117 -3.28 5.04 -14.89
CA ALA A 117 -4.18 6.19 -14.99
C ALA A 117 -5.56 5.79 -14.50
N ALA A 118 -6.18 6.59 -13.63
CA ALA A 118 -7.56 6.43 -13.21
C ALA A 118 -8.32 7.74 -13.45
N THR A 119 -9.52 7.64 -13.99
CA THR A 119 -10.41 8.79 -14.15
C THR A 119 -11.39 8.79 -12.98
N LEU A 120 -11.44 9.89 -12.23
CA LEU A 120 -12.38 10.12 -11.13
C LEU A 120 -13.22 11.37 -11.42
N SER A 121 -14.49 11.33 -11.02
CA SER A 121 -15.41 12.46 -11.18
C SER A 121 -15.17 13.54 -10.12
N HIS A 122 -15.56 14.78 -10.42
CA HIS A 122 -15.63 15.89 -9.44
C HIS A 122 -16.24 15.44 -8.11
N SER A 123 -17.41 14.80 -8.13
CA SER A 123 -18.09 14.36 -6.90
C SER A 123 -17.40 13.25 -6.09
N ALA A 124 -16.28 12.73 -6.58
CA ALA A 124 -15.44 11.75 -5.88
C ALA A 124 -14.05 12.32 -5.55
N LEU A 125 -13.81 13.58 -5.88
CA LEU A 125 -12.62 14.35 -5.57
C LEU A 125 -12.95 15.52 -4.64
N ASP A 126 -14.18 16.04 -4.73
CA ASP A 126 -14.81 17.04 -3.86
C ASP A 126 -15.20 16.39 -2.52
N GLU A 127 -14.21 16.10 -1.69
CA GLU A 127 -14.40 15.47 -0.38
C GLU A 127 -14.83 16.53 0.66
N ASP A 128 -14.36 17.77 0.55
CA ASP A 128 -14.56 18.86 1.51
C ASP A 128 -15.78 19.76 1.23
N SER A 129 -16.86 19.19 0.67
CA SER A 129 -18.04 19.95 0.23
C SER A 129 -18.89 20.58 1.37
N GLY A 130 -18.46 20.49 2.63
CA GLY A 130 -19.15 20.97 3.83
C GLY A 130 -18.66 22.31 4.41
N ALA A 131 -19.60 23.12 4.93
CA ALA A 131 -19.28 24.40 5.59
C ALA A 131 -18.42 24.28 6.87
N LEU A 132 -18.30 23.08 7.44
CA LEU A 132 -17.51 22.80 8.64
C LEU A 132 -16.10 22.28 8.30
N GLU A 133 -15.92 21.62 7.16
CA GLU A 133 -14.61 21.17 6.65
C GLU A 133 -13.78 22.38 6.15
N ASN A 134 -14.43 23.35 5.49
CA ASN A 134 -13.84 24.64 5.06
C ASN A 134 -13.17 25.51 6.14
N ILE A 135 -13.26 25.14 7.43
CA ILE A 135 -12.72 25.92 8.55
C ILE A 135 -11.23 25.60 8.78
N GLY A 136 -10.72 24.45 8.31
CA GLY A 136 -9.36 23.96 8.55
C GLY A 136 -8.33 24.34 7.47
N ASP A 137 -8.51 23.79 6.26
CA ASP A 137 -7.65 23.92 5.07
C ASP A 137 -8.13 25.01 4.09
N GLY A 138 -9.38 25.44 4.20
CA GLY A 138 -10.01 26.43 3.32
C GLY A 138 -10.92 25.82 2.25
N GLY A 139 -11.27 24.54 2.36
CA GLY A 139 -12.16 23.84 1.43
C GLY A 139 -11.47 23.39 0.17
N LEU A 140 -10.21 22.97 0.30
CA LEU A 140 -9.43 22.50 -0.83
C LEU A 140 -9.26 21.00 -0.68
N ASP A 141 -9.61 20.28 -1.73
CA ASP A 141 -9.44 18.84 -1.78
C ASP A 141 -7.95 18.48 -1.83
N GLU A 142 -7.53 17.54 -0.99
CA GLU A 142 -6.19 16.97 -1.01
C GLU A 142 -6.17 15.51 -1.45
N ILE A 143 -5.63 15.26 -2.65
CA ILE A 143 -5.63 13.92 -3.23
C ILE A 143 -4.24 13.29 -3.19
N TYR A 144 -4.14 12.05 -2.72
CA TYR A 144 -2.93 11.24 -2.83
C TYR A 144 -3.23 9.79 -3.19
N VAL A 145 -2.20 9.04 -3.57
CA VAL A 145 -2.30 7.60 -3.87
C VAL A 145 -1.36 6.81 -2.98
N GLY A 146 -1.94 5.93 -2.17
CA GLY A 146 -1.23 4.93 -1.39
C GLY A 146 -0.92 3.70 -2.26
N ALA A 147 0.35 3.34 -2.36
CA ALA A 147 0.81 2.16 -3.08
C ALA A 147 1.40 1.13 -2.11
N ARG A 148 1.05 -0.14 -2.30
CA ARG A 148 1.53 -1.27 -1.47
C ARG A 148 2.09 -2.36 -2.36
N LEU A 149 3.32 -2.76 -2.12
CA LEU A 149 3.86 -4.03 -2.60
C LEU A 149 3.36 -5.15 -1.70
N LEU A 150 2.64 -6.11 -2.28
CA LEU A 150 2.08 -7.27 -1.61
C LEU A 150 2.87 -8.52 -1.99
N ASP A 151 3.13 -9.39 -1.02
CA ASP A 151 3.63 -10.73 -1.29
C ASP A 151 2.53 -11.61 -1.93
N ARG A 152 2.92 -12.84 -2.31
CA ARG A 152 1.99 -13.81 -2.91
C ARG A 152 0.78 -14.19 -2.04
N ASN A 153 0.83 -13.92 -0.74
CA ASN A 153 -0.24 -14.20 0.21
C ASN A 153 -1.10 -12.95 0.47
N GLY A 154 -0.82 -11.82 -0.20
CA GLY A 154 -1.50 -10.55 -0.01
C GLY A 154 -0.98 -9.72 1.17
N SER A 155 0.11 -10.11 1.81
CA SER A 155 0.69 -9.36 2.92
C SER A 155 1.51 -8.18 2.41
N THR A 156 1.35 -7.00 3.00
CA THR A 156 2.13 -5.81 2.63
C THR A 156 3.60 -5.98 3.03
N VAL A 157 4.49 -5.91 2.05
CA VAL A 157 5.95 -5.97 2.20
C VAL A 157 6.56 -4.58 2.24
N SER A 158 6.04 -3.66 1.42
CA SER A 158 6.43 -2.25 1.43
C SER A 158 5.21 -1.40 1.06
N LYS A 159 5.18 -0.15 1.54
CA LYS A 159 4.14 0.81 1.21
C LYS A 159 4.71 2.22 1.14
N VAL A 160 4.10 3.05 0.30
CA VAL A 160 4.42 4.47 0.18
C VAL A 160 3.17 5.25 -0.19
N GLU A 161 3.15 6.52 0.14
CA GLU A 161 2.16 7.48 -0.35
C GLU A 161 2.83 8.42 -1.34
N SER A 162 2.10 8.82 -2.37
CA SER A 162 2.59 9.82 -3.31
C SER A 162 2.69 11.20 -2.67
N ASN A 163 3.18 12.16 -3.46
CA ASN A 163 2.86 13.56 -3.22
C ASN A 163 1.33 13.78 -3.16
N ARG A 164 0.92 14.83 -2.44
CA ARG A 164 -0.45 15.33 -2.46
C ARG A 164 -0.62 16.29 -3.62
N ILE A 165 -1.83 16.38 -4.15
CA ILE A 165 -2.26 17.45 -5.04
C ILE A 165 -3.43 18.13 -4.35
N THR A 166 -3.25 19.41 -4.03
CA THR A 166 -4.28 20.27 -3.44
C THR A 166 -4.97 21.08 -4.53
N GLY A 167 -6.29 21.13 -4.54
CA GLY A 167 -7.06 21.88 -5.52
C GLY A 167 -8.53 22.01 -5.16
N ASP A 168 -9.30 22.55 -6.10
CA ASP A 168 -10.76 22.58 -6.08
C ASP A 168 -11.17 21.89 -7.38
N PHE A 169 -11.59 20.62 -7.28
CA PHE A 169 -11.44 19.64 -8.36
C PHE A 169 -12.71 19.28 -9.10
#